data_AF-A0A2D6GI19-F1
#
_entry.id   AF-A0A2D6GI19-F1
#
_cell.length_a   1.000
_cell.length_b   1.000
_cell.length_c   1.000
_cell.angle_alpha   90.00
_cell.angle_beta   90.00
_cell.angle_gamma   90.00
#
_symmetry.space_group_name_H-M   'P 1'
#
loop_
_entity.id
_entity.type
_entity.pdbx_description
1 polymer ?
#
loop_
_entity_poly.entity_id
_entity_poly.type
_entity_poly.pdbx_seq_one_letter_code
_entity_poly.pdbx_strand_id
1 'polypeptide(L)' 'TVENHGVDPDIEVEDTPQSFVKNEDPMLARTVQEMLRLLKEKPVQSVSYSPSPRRLLPD' A
#
# COMPACT_ATOMS: atom_id res chain seq x y z
N THR A 1 8.03 1.17 27.88
CA THR A 1 7.21 2.39 28.02
C THR A 1 7.54 3.30 26.85
N VAL A 2 6.55 3.91 26.23
CA VAL A 2 6.66 4.82 25.06
C VAL A 2 6.89 6.27 25.55
N GLU A 3 7.43 6.43 26.75
CA GLU A 3 7.57 7.73 27.41
C GLU A 3 8.61 8.56 26.67
N ASN A 4 8.16 9.67 26.08
CA ASN A 4 8.96 10.63 25.29
C ASN A 4 9.56 10.10 23.97
N HIS A 5 9.07 8.98 23.44
CA HIS A 5 9.50 8.45 22.14
C HIS A 5 8.31 7.89 21.36
N GLY A 6 8.36 7.97 20.03
CA GLY A 6 7.32 7.46 19.14
C GLY A 6 7.44 5.95 18.91
N VAL A 7 6.96 5.51 17.75
CA VAL A 7 7.30 4.19 17.19
C VAL A 7 8.29 4.45 16.07
N ASP A 8 9.42 3.73 16.09
CA ASP A 8 10.38 3.81 15.01
C ASP A 8 9.77 3.27 13.70
N PRO A 9 10.01 3.95 12.56
CA PRO A 9 9.58 3.45 11.28
C PRO A 9 10.44 2.26 10.85
N ASP A 10 9.84 1.28 10.17
CA ASP A 10 10.60 0.21 9.51
C ASP A 10 11.50 0.77 8.39
N ILE A 11 11.07 1.87 7.76
CA ILE A 11 11.77 2.56 6.69
C ILE A 11 11.68 4.06 6.97
N GLU A 12 12.81 4.66 7.30
CA GLU A 12 12.92 6.11 7.44
C GLU A 12 12.93 6.77 6.06
N VAL A 13 12.09 7.79 5.88
CA VAL A 13 11.99 8.58 4.66
C VAL A 13 11.93 10.04 5.06
N GLU A 14 12.88 10.81 4.56
CA GLU A 14 12.96 12.24 4.86
C GLU A 14 12.02 13.03 3.93
N ASP A 15 11.10 13.78 4.52
CA ASP A 15 10.25 14.73 3.80
C ASP A 15 10.77 16.16 4.03
N THR A 16 11.56 16.65 3.08
CA THR A 16 12.29 17.92 3.23
C THR A 16 11.48 19.11 2.72
N PRO A 17 11.67 20.33 3.28
CA PRO A 17 11.08 21.54 2.72
C PRO A 17 11.43 21.77 1.24
N GLN A 18 12.62 21.34 0.81
CA GLN A 18 13.06 21.43 -0.59
C GLN A 18 12.23 20.55 -1.51
N SER A 19 11.85 19.35 -1.06
CA SER A 19 10.93 18.45 -1.77
C SER A 19 9.56 19.11 -1.94
N PHE A 20 9.06 19.73 -0.88
CA PHE A 20 7.80 20.49 -0.94
C PHE A 20 7.85 21.63 -1.96
N VAL A 21 8.93 22.44 -1.94
CA VAL A 21 9.11 23.54 -2.91
C VAL A 21 9.17 23.04 -4.35
N LYS A 22 9.70 21.83 -4.56
CA LYS A 22 9.75 21.18 -5.88
C LYS A 22 8.46 20.44 -6.25
N ASN A 23 7.46 20.42 -5.36
CA ASN A 23 6.23 19.63 -5.51
C ASN A 23 6.52 18.13 -5.69
N GLU A 24 7.53 17.62 -5.00
CA GLU A 24 7.91 16.22 -4.92
C GLU A 24 7.38 15.62 -3.62
N ASP A 25 6.86 14.39 -3.66
CA ASP A 25 6.41 13.63 -2.48
C ASP A 25 7.29 12.36 -2.31
N PRO A 26 8.37 12.44 -1.51
CA PRO A 26 9.28 11.32 -1.27
C PRO A 26 8.59 10.14 -0.59
N MET A 27 7.63 10.41 0.29
CA MET A 27 6.87 9.40 1.04
C MET A 27 6.04 8.53 0.10
N LEU A 28 5.28 9.16 -0.80
CA LEU A 28 4.47 8.46 -1.80
C LEU A 28 5.36 7.66 -2.76
N ALA A 29 6.42 8.28 -3.27
CA ALA A 29 7.35 7.62 -4.19
C ALA A 29 7.97 6.37 -3.57
N ARG A 30 8.47 6.47 -2.33
CA ARG A 30 9.05 5.32 -1.61
C ARG A 30 8.00 4.26 -1.33
N THR A 31 6.79 4.66 -0.93
CA THR A 31 5.67 3.75 -0.66
C THR A 31 5.34 2.91 -1.88
N VAL A 32 5.15 3.54 -3.05
CA VAL A 32 4.82 2.81 -4.29
C VAL A 32 5.93 1.82 -4.67
N GLN A 33 7.20 2.25 -4.56
CA GLN A 33 8.33 1.38 -4.85
C GLN A 33 8.33 0.13 -3.96
N GLU A 34 8.13 0.30 -2.65
CA GLU A 34 8.12 -0.81 -1.70
C GLU A 34 6.89 -1.70 -1.86
N MET A 35 5.71 -1.13 -2.10
CA MET A 35 4.52 -1.92 -2.38
C MET A 35 4.70 -2.80 -3.63
N LEU A 36 5.28 -2.26 -4.70
CA LEU A 36 5.57 -3.04 -5.91
C LEU A 36 6.62 -4.12 -5.68
N ARG A 37 7.63 -3.87 -4.83
CA ARG A 37 8.61 -4.88 -4.42
C ARG A 37 7.93 -6.02 -3.64
N LEU A 38 7.13 -5.67 -2.64
CA LEU A 38 6.40 -6.62 -1.80
C LEU A 38 5.41 -7.47 -2.61
N LEU A 39 4.73 -6.89 -3.59
CA LEU A 39 3.85 -7.63 -4.50
C LEU A 39 4.61 -8.65 -5.36
N LYS A 40 5.85 -8.35 -5.75
CA LYS A 40 6.70 -9.30 -6.50
C LYS A 40 7.22 -10.42 -5.60
N GLU A 41 7.63 -10.08 -4.37
CA GLU A 41 8.15 -11.05 -3.40
C GLU A 41 7.05 -11.96 -2.84
N LYS A 42 5.87 -11.40 -2.60
CA LYS A 42 4.69 -12.10 -2.09
C LYS A 42 3.48 -11.75 -2.95
N PRO A 43 3.33 -12.42 -4.11
CA PRO A 43 2.18 -12.24 -4.98
C PRO A 43 0.87 -12.51 -4.25
N VAL A 44 -0.11 -11.63 -4.45
CA VAL A 44 -1.46 -11.81 -3.91
C VAL A 44 -2.20 -12.81 -4.79
N GLN A 45 -2.88 -13.79 -4.19
CA GLN A 45 -3.74 -14.69 -4.96
C GLN A 45 -4.90 -13.93 -5.60
N SER A 46 -5.16 -14.22 -6.87
CA SER A 46 -6.36 -13.73 -7.53
C SER A 46 -7.61 -14.30 -6.85
N VAL A 47 -8.58 -13.43 -6.56
CA VAL A 47 -9.89 -13.87 -6.09
C VAL A 47 -10.60 -14.59 -7.24
N SER A 48 -10.96 -15.86 -7.05
CA SER A 48 -11.85 -16.56 -7.96
C SER A 48 -13.29 -16.22 -7.60
N TYR A 49 -13.96 -15.48 -8.47
CA TYR A 49 -15.40 -15.29 -8.35
C TYR A 49 -16.08 -16.53 -8.91
N SER A 50 -16.84 -17.25 -8.07
CA SER A 50 -17.79 -18.23 -8.57
C SER A 50 -18.82 -17.53 -9.47
N PRO A 51 -19.30 -18.16 -10.55
CA PRO A 51 -20.38 -17.59 -11.34
C PRO A 51 -21.58 -17.29 -10.45
N SER A 52 -22.23 -16.14 -10.67
CA SER A 52 -23.43 -15.74 -9.92
C SER A 52 -24.48 -16.85 -9.98
N PRO A 53 -25.15 -17.18 -8.86
CA PRO A 53 -26.19 -18.19 -8.85
C PRO A 53 -27.29 -17.80 -9.85
N ARG A 54 -27.64 -18.71 -10.75
CA ARG A 54 -28.78 -18.53 -11.67
C ARG A 54 -30.07 -18.75 -10.89
N ARG A 55 -30.87 -17.69 -10.76
CA ARG A 55 -32.28 -17.80 -10.36
C ARG A 55 -33.08 -18.28 -11.57
N LEU A 56 -33.58 -19.51 -11.54
CA LEU A 56 -34.57 -19.98 -12.53
C LEU A 56 -35.87 -19.20 -12.30
N LEU A 57 -36.47 -18.71 -13.38
CA LEU A 57 -37.83 -18.16 -13.34
C LEU A 57 -38.83 -19.33 -13.24
N PRO A 58 -39.90 -19.22 -12.42
CA PRO A 58 -41.00 -20.18 -12.44
C PRO A 58 -41.69 -20.20 -13.81
N ASP A 59 -42.32 -21.33 -14.14
CA ASP A 59 -43.21 -21.48 -15.31
C ASP A 59 -44.42 -20.52 -15.26
#